data_AF-H9F386-F1
#
_entry.id   AF-H9F386-F1
#
_cell.length_a   1.000
_cell.length_b   1.000
_cell.length_c   1.000
_cell.angle_alpha   90.00
_cell.angle_beta   90.00
_cell.angle_gamma   90.00
#
_symmetry.space_group_name_H-M   'P 1'
#
loop_
_entity.id
_entity.type
_entity.pdbx_description
1 polymer ?
#
loop_
_entity_poly.entity_id
_entity_poly.type
_entity_poly.pdbx_seq_one_letter_code
_entity_poly.pdbx_strand_id
1 'polypeptide(L)'
;RVGWPLPAIGVDFPEGIDRYKHFARFLLEGQVFRKLASYQSCLLSSPSTMLKTWARLQPRTESLLRALVAEKADCREALLAAWKKNPKYLLAEYCEWLPQAMHPDIEKAWPPTTDH
;
A
#
# COMPACT_ATOMS: atom_id res chain seq x y z
N ARG A 1 -34.68 16.50 13.98
CA ARG A 1 -33.76 15.42 13.51
C ARG A 1 -33.47 14.54 14.72
N VAL A 2 -33.79 13.24 14.66
CA VAL A 2 -33.63 12.33 15.80
C VAL A 2 -32.28 11.61 15.66
N GLY A 3 -31.35 11.85 16.59
CA GLY A 3 -30.01 11.28 16.58
C GLY A 3 -29.97 9.94 17.31
N TRP A 4 -30.58 8.90 16.74
CA TRP A 4 -30.55 7.57 17.33
C TRP A 4 -29.13 6.99 17.26
N PRO A 5 -28.55 6.55 18.38
CA PRO A 5 -27.23 5.92 18.37
C PRO A 5 -27.34 4.55 17.69
N LEU A 6 -26.59 4.38 16.60
CA LEU A 6 -26.46 3.11 15.91
C LEU A 6 -25.20 2.37 16.42
N PRO A 7 -25.23 1.04 16.51
CA PRO A 7 -24.05 0.26 16.86
C PRO A 7 -22.97 0.37 15.76
N ALA A 8 -21.70 0.25 16.15
CA ALA A 8 -20.60 0.23 15.19
C ALA A 8 -20.72 -0.99 14.28
N ILE A 9 -20.78 -0.76 12.97
CA ILE A 9 -20.85 -1.79 11.94
C ILE A 9 -19.70 -1.58 10.93
N GLY A 10 -19.18 -2.68 10.36
CA GLY A 10 -18.18 -2.61 9.30
C GLY A 10 -18.79 -1.99 8.04
N VAL A 11 -18.27 -0.84 7.63
CA VAL A 11 -18.62 -0.15 6.39
C VAL A 11 -17.36 0.08 5.58
N ASP A 12 -17.50 0.28 4.27
CA ASP A 12 -16.38 0.69 3.42
C ASP A 12 -15.73 1.96 3.99
N PHE A 13 -14.40 1.98 4.00
CA PHE A 13 -13.66 3.12 4.52
C PHE A 13 -14.01 4.37 3.69
N PRO A 14 -14.33 5.51 4.30
CA PRO A 14 -14.79 6.69 3.56
C PRO A 14 -13.78 7.13 2.49
N GLU A 15 -14.29 7.69 1.38
CA GLU A 15 -13.44 8.21 0.32
C GLU A 15 -12.53 9.33 0.85
N GLY A 16 -11.23 9.24 0.56
CA GLY A 16 -10.27 10.23 1.01
C GLY A 16 -8.83 9.71 1.07
N ILE A 17 -7.91 10.61 1.39
CA ILE A 17 -6.46 10.32 1.46
C ILE A 17 -6.18 9.22 2.49
N ASP A 18 -6.95 9.16 3.58
CA ASP A 18 -6.76 8.14 4.61
C ASP A 18 -7.04 6.72 4.11
N ARG A 19 -7.95 6.54 3.13
CA ARG A 19 -8.17 5.24 2.49
C ARG A 19 -6.88 4.71 1.85
N TYR A 20 -6.18 5.56 1.11
CA TYR A 20 -4.90 5.21 0.49
C TYR A 20 -3.82 4.89 1.52
N LYS A 21 -3.79 5.60 2.66
CA LYS A 21 -2.84 5.29 3.74
C LYS A 21 -3.11 3.91 4.36
N HIS A 22 -4.38 3.58 4.60
CA HIS A 22 -4.77 2.26 5.09
C HIS A 22 -4.46 1.17 4.07
N PHE A 23 -4.79 1.39 2.79
CA PHE A 23 -4.45 0.47 1.72
C PHE A 23 -2.94 0.25 1.59
N ALA A 24 -2.14 1.33 1.60
CA ALA A 24 -0.69 1.25 1.56
C ALA A 24 -0.11 0.44 2.71
N ARG A 25 -0.65 0.63 3.93
CA ARG A 25 -0.26 -0.19 5.09
C ARG A 25 -0.51 -1.67 4.82
N PHE A 26 -1.71 -2.03 4.38
CA PHE A 26 -2.06 -3.44 4.12
C PHE A 26 -1.26 -4.03 2.94
N LEU A 27 -0.89 -3.20 1.96
CA LEU A 27 -0.02 -3.59 0.86
C LEU A 27 1.39 -3.93 1.36
N LEU A 28 1.98 -3.08 2.19
CA LEU A 28 3.30 -3.30 2.80
C LEU A 28 3.32 -4.50 3.75
N GLU A 29 2.23 -4.74 4.48
CA GLU A 29 2.03 -5.93 5.32
C GLU A 29 1.80 -7.21 4.50
N GLY A 30 1.69 -7.12 3.16
CA GLY A 30 1.45 -8.28 2.31
C GLY A 30 0.04 -8.88 2.42
N GLN A 31 -0.89 -8.17 3.05
CA GLN A 31 -2.29 -8.61 3.16
C GLN A 31 -3.02 -8.50 1.81
N VAL A 32 -2.64 -7.54 0.97
CA VAL A 32 -3.22 -7.35 -0.38
C VAL A 32 -2.67 -8.38 -1.37
N PHE A 33 -1.36 -8.67 -1.29
CA PHE A 33 -0.67 -9.65 -2.12
C PHE A 33 0.27 -10.48 -1.25
N ARG A 34 -0.05 -11.77 -1.09
CA ARG A 34 0.71 -12.69 -0.20
C ARG A 34 2.19 -12.80 -0.56
N LYS A 35 2.56 -12.64 -1.84
CA LYS A 35 3.96 -12.59 -2.28
C LYS A 35 4.76 -11.47 -1.61
N LEU A 36 4.12 -10.38 -1.19
CA LEU A 36 4.78 -9.30 -0.48
C LEU A 36 4.97 -9.59 1.02
N ALA A 37 4.22 -10.55 1.57
CA ALA A 37 4.30 -10.89 3.00
C ALA A 37 5.67 -11.44 3.40
N SER A 38 6.39 -12.12 2.49
CA SER A 38 7.76 -12.59 2.75
C SER A 38 8.76 -11.47 2.99
N TYR A 39 8.48 -10.25 2.51
CA TYR A 39 9.34 -9.09 2.67
C TYR A 39 8.98 -8.23 3.89
N GLN A 40 7.86 -8.52 4.55
CA GLN A 40 7.36 -7.72 5.68
C GLN A 40 8.40 -7.59 6.81
N SER A 41 9.13 -8.66 7.11
CA SER A 41 10.16 -8.69 8.17
C SER A 41 11.40 -7.85 7.83
N CYS A 42 11.61 -7.54 6.54
CA CYS A 42 12.76 -6.79 6.05
C CYS A 42 12.46 -5.30 5.85
N LEU A 43 11.22 -4.85 6.11
CA LEU A 43 10.85 -3.46 5.93
C LEU A 43 11.68 -2.55 6.84
N LEU A 44 12.24 -1.50 6.24
CA LEU A 44 13.07 -0.50 6.92
C LEU A 44 12.27 0.34 7.93
N SER A 45 10.94 0.28 7.90
CA SER A 45 10.05 0.94 8.84
C SER A 45 8.74 0.17 8.96
N SER A 46 8.09 0.28 10.12
CA SER A 46 6.78 -0.35 10.32
C SER A 46 5.75 0.20 9.34
N PRO A 47 4.94 -0.64 8.66
CA PRO A 47 3.82 -0.21 7.80
C PRO A 47 2.85 0.76 8.47
N SER A 48 2.66 0.63 9.78
CA SER A 48 1.85 1.53 10.60
C SER A 48 2.30 3.00 10.53
N THR A 49 3.54 3.25 10.11
CA THR A 49 4.07 4.59 9.85
C THR A 49 3.24 5.34 8.82
N MET A 50 2.63 4.66 7.84
CA MET A 50 1.73 5.30 6.86
C MET A 50 0.54 6.03 7.49
N LEU A 51 0.11 5.60 8.68
CA LEU A 51 -1.06 6.14 9.37
C LEU A 51 -0.73 7.29 10.34
N LYS A 52 0.55 7.52 10.63
CA LYS A 52 0.95 8.50 11.65
C LYS A 52 0.93 9.93 11.09
N THR A 53 0.63 10.92 11.93
CA THR A 53 0.57 12.34 11.53
C THR A 53 1.91 12.85 10.95
N TRP A 54 3.02 12.32 11.43
CA TRP A 54 4.37 12.62 10.93
C TRP A 54 4.77 11.82 9.69
N ALA A 55 3.92 10.94 9.16
CA ALA A 55 4.20 10.22 7.93
C ALA A 55 4.52 11.16 6.77
N ARG A 56 3.97 12.37 6.73
CA ARG A 56 4.27 13.35 5.67
C ARG A 56 5.71 13.87 5.69
N LEU A 57 6.45 13.65 6.77
CA LEU A 57 7.85 14.08 6.91
C LEU A 57 8.84 13.03 6.38
N GLN A 58 8.38 11.80 6.13
CA GLN A 58 9.23 10.78 5.55
C GLN A 58 9.04 10.77 4.02
N PRO A 59 10.11 10.89 3.22
CA PRO A 59 9.98 10.89 1.77
C PRO A 59 9.37 9.58 1.24
N ARG A 60 9.67 8.44 1.88
CA ARG A 60 9.18 7.12 1.46
C ARG A 60 7.66 6.94 1.53
N THR A 61 7.04 7.48 2.56
CA THR A 61 5.60 7.38 2.84
C THR A 61 4.84 8.34 1.92
N GLU A 62 5.40 9.52 1.67
CA GLU A 62 4.85 10.47 0.72
C GLU A 62 4.95 9.96 -0.72
N SER A 63 6.11 9.42 -1.12
CA SER A 63 6.36 8.82 -2.45
C SER A 63 5.32 7.74 -2.75
N LEU A 64 5.18 6.76 -1.86
CA LEU A 64 4.19 5.70 -1.96
C LEU A 64 2.74 6.23 -2.00
N LEU A 65 2.38 7.17 -1.11
CA LEU A 65 1.03 7.72 -1.07
C LEU A 65 0.68 8.49 -2.35
N ARG A 66 1.62 9.30 -2.86
CA ARG A 66 1.42 10.06 -4.10
C ARG A 66 1.24 9.14 -5.29
N ALA A 67 2.06 8.09 -5.41
CA ALA A 67 1.92 7.11 -6.48
C ALA A 67 0.55 6.42 -6.45
N LEU A 68 0.07 6.02 -5.27
CA LEU A 68 -1.26 5.41 -5.09
C LEU A 68 -2.40 6.37 -5.48
N VAL A 69 -2.32 7.62 -5.05
CA VAL A 69 -3.35 8.64 -5.37
C VAL A 69 -3.36 8.97 -6.87
N ALA A 70 -2.19 9.03 -7.52
CA ALA A 70 -2.06 9.37 -8.93
C ALA A 70 -2.81 8.37 -9.84
N GLU A 71 -2.70 7.07 -9.57
CA GLU A 71 -3.43 6.02 -10.32
C GLU A 71 -4.76 5.63 -9.67
N LYS A 72 -5.17 6.30 -8.58
CA LYS A 72 -6.35 5.96 -7.79
C LYS A 72 -6.36 4.47 -7.36
N ALA A 73 -5.20 3.97 -6.98
CA ALA A 73 -5.01 2.59 -6.52
C ALA A 73 -5.31 2.48 -5.02
N ASP A 74 -6.59 2.43 -4.64
CA ASP A 74 -7.05 2.29 -3.25
C ASP A 74 -7.52 0.87 -2.90
N CYS A 75 -7.58 -0.04 -3.88
CA CYS A 75 -7.96 -1.44 -3.69
C CYS A 75 -7.12 -2.39 -4.56
N ARG A 76 -7.24 -3.70 -4.29
CA ARG A 76 -6.53 -4.74 -5.05
C ARG A 76 -6.80 -4.67 -6.54
N GLU A 77 -8.06 -4.46 -6.92
CA GLU A 77 -8.50 -4.43 -8.32
C GLU A 77 -7.96 -3.20 -9.06
N ALA A 78 -7.99 -2.03 -8.42
CA ALA A 78 -7.42 -0.79 -8.96
C ALA A 78 -5.91 -0.92 -9.16
N LEU A 79 -5.19 -1.53 -8.20
CA LEU A 79 -3.76 -1.78 -8.32
C LEU A 79 -3.43 -2.81 -9.42
N LEU A 80 -4.23 -3.88 -9.56
CA LEU A 80 -4.12 -4.82 -10.68
C LEU A 80 -4.36 -4.14 -12.03
N ALA A 81 -5.35 -3.24 -12.12
CA ALA A 81 -5.61 -2.46 -13.32
C ALA A 81 -4.45 -1.52 -13.66
N ALA A 82 -3.84 -0.88 -12.65
CA ALA A 82 -2.63 -0.07 -12.82
C ALA A 82 -1.45 -0.92 -13.34
N TRP A 83 -1.23 -2.12 -12.81
CA TRP A 83 -0.20 -3.04 -13.31
C TRP A 83 -0.44 -3.56 -14.72
N LYS A 84 -1.70 -3.72 -15.14
CA LYS A 84 -2.00 -4.05 -16.54
C LYS A 84 -1.56 -2.95 -17.51
N LYS A 85 -1.61 -1.68 -17.10
CA LYS A 85 -1.14 -0.54 -17.89
C LYS A 85 0.38 -0.41 -17.84
N ASN A 86 0.95 -0.49 -16.64
CA ASN A 86 2.39 -0.43 -16.41
C ASN A 86 2.79 -1.49 -15.37
N PRO A 87 3.40 -2.61 -15.79
CA PRO A 87 3.75 -3.68 -14.87
C PRO A 87 4.80 -3.25 -13.84
N LYS A 88 5.57 -2.18 -14.08
CA LYS A 88 6.57 -1.63 -13.14
C LYS A 88 6.00 -0.56 -12.21
N TYR A 89 4.71 -0.23 -12.31
CA TYR A 89 4.07 0.75 -11.42
C TYR A 89 4.26 0.34 -9.95
N LEU A 90 4.59 1.30 -9.07
CA LEU A 90 4.77 1.11 -7.63
C LEU A 90 6.05 0.34 -7.23
N LEU A 91 6.84 -0.17 -8.19
CA LEU A 91 8.07 -0.93 -7.87
C LEU A 91 9.10 -0.06 -7.14
N ALA A 92 9.36 1.15 -7.66
CA ALA A 92 10.36 2.05 -7.08
C ALA A 92 9.96 2.47 -5.66
N GLU A 93 8.70 2.86 -5.49
CA GLU A 93 8.12 3.30 -4.23
C GLU A 93 8.08 2.16 -3.21
N TYR A 94 7.86 0.91 -3.63
CA TYR A 94 7.94 -0.26 -2.75
C TYR A 94 9.38 -0.59 -2.36
N CYS A 95 10.33 -0.52 -3.31
CA CYS A 95 11.75 -0.71 -3.05
C CYS A 95 12.29 0.31 -2.05
N GLU A 96 11.77 1.55 -2.03
CA GLU A 96 12.12 2.52 -0.99
C GLU A 96 11.82 2.04 0.43
N TRP A 97 10.94 1.05 0.64
CA TRP A 97 10.65 0.48 1.96
C TRP A 97 11.57 -0.68 2.36
N LEU A 98 12.43 -1.14 1.46
CA LEU A 98 13.27 -2.31 1.63
C LEU A 98 14.77 -1.97 1.46
N PRO A 99 15.68 -2.75 2.06
CA PRO A 99 17.11 -2.59 1.85
C PRO A 99 17.47 -2.74 0.37
N GLN A 100 18.43 -1.94 -0.11
CA GLN A 100 18.88 -1.97 -1.51
C GLN A 100 19.31 -3.36 -1.99
N ALA A 101 19.87 -4.18 -1.09
CA ALA A 101 20.26 -5.55 -1.38
C ALA A 101 19.11 -6.44 -1.87
N MET A 102 17.86 -6.12 -1.51
CA MET A 102 16.66 -6.88 -1.89
C MET A 102 16.00 -6.39 -3.17
N HIS A 103 16.38 -5.19 -3.67
CA HIS A 103 15.77 -4.58 -4.86
C HIS A 103 15.84 -5.50 -6.10
N PRO A 104 16.96 -6.19 -6.40
CA PRO A 104 17.04 -7.09 -7.55
C PRO A 104 16.07 -8.28 -7.47
N ASP A 105 15.85 -8.81 -6.26
CA ASP A 105 14.96 -9.95 -6.06
C ASP A 105 13.48 -9.55 -6.20
N ILE A 106 13.13 -8.37 -5.69
CA ILE A 106 11.79 -7.80 -5.83
C ILE A 106 11.50 -7.49 -7.29
N GLU A 107 12.42 -6.84 -8.01
CA GLU A 107 12.23 -6.49 -9.43
C GLU A 107 12.00 -7.74 -10.29
N LYS A 108 12.69 -8.86 -10.00
CA LYS A 108 12.47 -10.16 -10.69
C LYS A 108 11.11 -10.77 -10.37
N ALA A 109 10.63 -10.60 -9.14
CA ALA A 109 9.36 -11.15 -8.67
C ALA A 109 8.15 -10.24 -8.95
N TRP A 110 8.39 -9.06 -9.55
CA TRP A 110 7.37 -8.05 -9.82
C TRP A 110 6.69 -8.28 -11.19
N PRO A 111 5.36 -8.10 -11.31
CA PRO A 111 4.41 -7.73 -10.27
C PRO A 111 3.93 -8.94 -9.45
N PRO A 112 3.62 -8.76 -8.14
CA PRO A 112 3.27 -9.83 -7.20
C PRO A 112 1.82 -10.33 -7.38
N THR A 113 1.42 -10.63 -8.62
CA THR A 113 0.02 -10.89 -9.02
C THR A 113 -0.42 -12.35 -8.88
N THR A 114 0.53 -13.28 -8.77
CA THR A 114 0.26 -14.71 -8.78
C THR A 114 -0.07 -15.20 -7.37
N ASP A 115 -1.35 -15.47 -7.14
CA ASP A 115 -1.86 -16.30 -6.04
C ASP A 115 -1.61 -17.75 -6.46
N HIS A 116 -0.59 -18.38 -5.87
CA HIS A 116 -0.47 -19.83 -5.85
C HIS A 116 -0.85 -20.30 -4.45
#